data_AF-A0A1I7UAC0-F1
#
_entry.id   AF-A0A1I7UAC0-F1
#
_cell.length_a   1.000
_cell.length_b   1.000
_cell.length_c   1.000
_cell.angle_alpha   90.00
_cell.angle_beta   90.00
_cell.angle_gamma   90.00
#
_symmetry.space_group_name_H-M   'P 1'
#
loop_
_entity.id
_entity.type
_entity.pdbx_description
1 polymer ?
#
loop_
_entity_poly.entity_id
_entity_poly.type
_entity_poly.pdbx_seq_one_letter_code
_entity_poly.pdbx_strand_id
1 'polypeptide(L)'
;MTDIVKCRWVLPCQSERHFVEFSHHPVNGKRTLVVDGRPVQCRNRNGDEVFTLDDMQLRICIKKTDARNFEYTLKIDDVIFETFRESQNRRYDRWETETEKIKYEVVFDKSDLKVRANGKILRSQHRFEEKEAITYFNIKKSQCHIIAVSSGMQRIGVIHSLYVNRMLEPLIIDEAPGTFTSRLPVN
;
A
#
# COMPACT_ATOMS: atom_id res chain seq x y z
N MET A 1 28.25 -15.19 8.46
CA MET A 1 26.97 -14.44 8.55
C MET A 1 26.90 -13.52 7.35
N THR A 2 25.84 -13.56 6.57
CA THR A 2 25.67 -12.67 5.42
C THR A 2 25.10 -11.34 5.88
N ASP A 3 25.92 -10.28 5.80
CA ASP A 3 25.54 -8.88 6.04
C ASP A 3 24.68 -8.33 4.89
N ILE A 4 23.60 -9.05 4.53
CA ILE A 4 22.68 -8.62 3.48
C ILE A 4 21.48 -7.97 4.16
N VAL A 5 21.30 -6.68 3.90
CA VAL A 5 20.10 -5.95 4.30
C VAL A 5 18.97 -6.32 3.36
N LYS A 6 17.78 -6.60 3.90
CA LYS A 6 16.55 -6.84 3.14
C LYS A 6 15.51 -5.80 3.52
N CYS A 7 15.01 -5.08 2.54
CA CYS A 7 13.93 -4.11 2.68
C CYS A 7 12.73 -4.61 1.87
N ARG A 8 11.52 -4.41 2.40
CA ARG A 8 10.28 -4.77 1.72
C ARG A 8 9.25 -3.67 1.90
N TRP A 9 8.85 -3.03 0.81
CA TRP A 9 7.74 -2.07 0.78
C TRP A 9 6.53 -2.72 0.10
N VAL A 10 5.35 -2.50 0.67
CA VAL A 10 4.06 -2.87 0.07
C VAL A 10 3.40 -1.58 -0.36
N LEU A 11 3.32 -1.36 -1.67
CA LEU A 11 2.81 -0.12 -2.24
C LEU A 11 1.32 -0.26 -2.54
N PRO A 12 0.47 0.44 -1.80
CA PRO A 12 -0.93 0.56 -2.18
C PRO A 12 -1.06 1.48 -3.40
N CYS A 13 -1.48 0.93 -4.54
CA CYS A 13 -1.69 1.66 -5.79
C CYS A 13 -3.14 1.51 -6.23
N GLN A 14 -4.00 2.45 -5.83
CA GLN A 14 -5.45 2.38 -6.06
C GLN A 14 -6.03 1.05 -5.56
N SER A 15 -6.33 0.12 -6.48
CA SER A 15 -6.94 -1.19 -6.29
C SER A 15 -5.98 -2.38 -6.29
N GLU A 16 -4.68 -2.11 -6.41
CA GLU A 16 -3.65 -3.14 -6.43
C GLU A 16 -2.60 -2.84 -5.38
N ARG A 17 -1.92 -3.90 -4.92
CA ARG A 17 -0.76 -3.80 -4.03
C ARG A 17 0.45 -4.36 -4.75
N HIS A 18 1.49 -3.54 -4.84
CA HIS A 18 2.77 -3.97 -5.41
C HIS A 18 3.79 -4.24 -4.31
N PHE A 19 4.60 -5.25 -4.51
CA PHE A 19 5.63 -5.69 -3.56
C PHE A 19 6.99 -5.32 -4.10
N VAL A 20 7.68 -4.38 -3.43
CA VAL A 20 9.05 -3.98 -3.77
C VAL A 20 9.99 -4.57 -2.74
N GLU A 21 10.85 -5.48 -3.17
CA GLU A 21 11.84 -6.15 -2.34
C GLU A 21 13.25 -5.77 -2.80
N PHE A 22 14.04 -5.23 -1.88
CA PHE A 22 15.40 -4.81 -2.15
C PHE A 22 16.37 -5.49 -1.20
N SER A 23 17.44 -6.06 -1.75
CA SER A 23 18.57 -6.54 -0.96
C SER A 23 19.84 -5.79 -1.30
N HIS A 24 20.61 -5.43 -0.27
CA HIS A 24 21.88 -4.73 -0.42
C HIS A 24 22.93 -5.34 0.48
N HIS A 25 24.11 -5.59 -0.08
CA HIS A 25 25.28 -6.06 0.65
C HIS A 25 26.24 -4.87 0.87
N PRO A 26 26.29 -4.26 2.07
CA PRO A 26 26.97 -2.98 2.25
C PRO A 26 28.50 -3.06 2.09
N VAL A 27 29.10 -4.26 2.24
CA VAL A 27 30.56 -4.47 2.06
C VAL A 27 30.99 -4.49 0.59
N ASN A 28 30.31 -5.26 -0.27
CA ASN A 28 30.70 -5.42 -1.69
C ASN A 28 29.80 -4.66 -2.67
N GLY A 29 28.77 -3.97 -2.18
CA GLY A 29 27.84 -3.18 -2.97
C GLY A 29 26.86 -4.00 -3.83
N LYS A 30 26.81 -5.33 -3.69
CA LYS A 30 25.88 -6.18 -4.45
C LYS A 30 24.44 -5.82 -4.08
N ARG A 31 23.58 -5.71 -5.10
CA ARG A 31 22.17 -5.35 -4.98
C ARG A 31 21.29 -6.32 -5.74
N THR A 32 20.08 -6.53 -5.26
CA THR A 32 19.02 -7.20 -6.00
C THR A 32 17.70 -6.47 -5.76
N LEU A 33 16.96 -6.20 -6.82
CA LEU A 33 15.64 -5.61 -6.77
C LEU A 33 14.64 -6.60 -7.37
N VAL A 34 13.53 -6.83 -6.68
CA VAL A 34 12.42 -7.66 -7.13
C VAL A 34 11.14 -6.86 -6.94
N VAL A 35 10.32 -6.79 -7.99
CA VAL A 35 9.01 -6.12 -7.97
C VAL A 35 7.95 -7.11 -8.39
N ASP A 36 6.96 -7.34 -7.54
CA ASP A 36 5.89 -8.34 -7.73
C ASP A 36 6.42 -9.74 -8.07
N GLY A 37 7.49 -10.15 -7.37
CA GLY A 37 8.17 -11.42 -7.59
C GLY A 37 9.02 -11.49 -8.86
N ARG A 38 9.11 -10.40 -9.64
CA ARG A 38 9.91 -10.33 -10.87
C ARG A 38 11.21 -9.56 -10.64
N PRO A 39 12.38 -10.13 -10.97
CA PRO A 39 13.64 -9.41 -10.86
C PRO A 39 13.67 -8.17 -11.76
N VAL A 40 14.11 -7.05 -11.20
CA VAL A 40 14.36 -5.81 -11.93
C VAL A 40 15.86 -5.58 -11.98
N GLN A 41 16.38 -5.23 -13.15
CA GLN A 41 17.80 -4.95 -13.33
C GLN A 41 18.18 -3.67 -12.60
N CYS A 42 19.06 -3.77 -11.60
CA CYS A 42 19.65 -2.60 -10.96
C CYS A 42 20.55 -1.88 -11.97
N ARG A 43 20.30 -0.59 -12.19
CA ARG A 43 21.08 0.27 -13.09
C ARG A 43 22.31 0.84 -12.40
N ASN A 44 22.22 1.08 -11.09
CA ASN A 44 23.27 1.78 -10.36
C ASN A 44 24.07 0.82 -9.48
N ARG A 45 25.40 0.86 -9.62
CA ARG A 45 26.33 0.12 -8.74
C ARG A 45 26.51 0.82 -7.39
N ASN A 46 26.42 2.15 -7.38
CA ASN A 46 26.60 3.01 -6.20
C ASN A 46 25.44 4.01 -6.12
N GLY A 47 25.12 4.50 -4.91
CA GLY A 47 24.04 5.49 -4.70
C GLY A 47 22.63 4.90 -4.82
N ASP A 48 21.66 5.76 -5.08
CA ASP A 48 20.24 5.43 -5.14
C ASP A 48 19.91 4.52 -6.34
N GLU A 49 18.88 3.69 -6.20
CA GLU A 49 18.35 2.87 -7.28
C GLU A 49 17.05 3.49 -7.81
N VAL A 50 16.94 3.71 -9.12
CA VAL A 50 15.76 4.31 -9.76
C VAL A 50 15.16 3.32 -10.75
N PHE A 51 13.85 3.11 -10.64
CA PHE A 51 13.09 2.24 -11.52
C PHE A 51 11.65 2.77 -11.70
N THR A 52 10.89 2.13 -12.57
CA THR A 52 9.52 2.51 -12.89
C THR A 52 8.59 1.34 -12.58
N LEU A 53 7.43 1.66 -12.03
CA LEU A 53 6.32 0.73 -11.83
C LEU A 53 5.08 1.43 -12.35
N ASP A 54 4.48 0.86 -13.40
CA ASP A 54 3.46 1.52 -14.21
C ASP A 54 3.92 2.92 -14.65
N ASP A 55 3.14 3.96 -14.33
CA ASP A 55 3.43 5.36 -14.64
C ASP A 55 4.20 6.10 -13.54
N MET A 56 4.55 5.42 -12.44
CA MET A 56 5.23 6.03 -11.29
C MET A 56 6.75 5.85 -11.38
N GLN A 57 7.49 6.90 -10.98
CA GLN A 57 8.93 6.79 -10.77
C GLN A 57 9.23 6.42 -9.32
N LEU A 58 9.97 5.34 -9.13
CA LEU A 58 10.38 4.86 -7.81
C LEU A 58 11.88 5.04 -7.63
N ARG A 59 12.27 5.46 -6.43
CA ARG A 59 13.66 5.63 -6.04
C ARG A 59 13.92 5.04 -4.67
N ILE A 60 14.80 4.05 -4.60
CA ILE A 60 15.35 3.56 -3.34
C ILE A 60 16.56 4.40 -3.00
N CYS A 61 16.41 5.27 -2.01
CA CYS A 61 17.48 6.09 -1.46
C CYS A 61 18.31 5.27 -0.46
N ILE A 62 19.63 5.29 -0.63
CA ILE A 62 20.57 4.61 0.28
C ILE A 62 21.46 5.66 0.92
N LYS A 63 21.24 5.94 2.20
CA LYS A 63 22.00 6.93 2.96
C LYS A 63 22.91 6.25 3.97
N LYS A 64 24.22 6.50 3.87
CA LYS A 64 25.16 6.13 4.93
C LYS A 64 25.09 7.21 6.03
N THR A 65 24.58 6.85 7.21
CA THR A 65 24.34 7.81 8.31
C THR A 65 25.56 7.97 9.21
N ASP A 66 26.37 6.92 9.35
CA ASP A 66 27.70 6.99 9.97
C ASP A 66 28.65 5.94 9.36
N ALA A 67 29.80 5.66 9.99
CA ALA A 67 30.77 4.70 9.48
C ALA A 67 30.18 3.31 9.14
N ARG A 68 29.11 2.89 9.84
CA ARG A 68 28.58 1.53 9.84
C ARG A 68 27.07 1.43 9.68
N ASN A 69 26.35 2.55 9.77
CA ASN A 69 24.91 2.60 9.66
C ASN A 69 24.45 3.05 8.28
N PHE A 70 23.44 2.37 7.77
CA PHE A 70 22.78 2.65 6.51
C PHE A 70 21.28 2.78 6.74
N GLU A 71 20.68 3.70 6.02
CA GLU A 71 19.25 3.96 5.96
C GLU A 71 18.76 3.76 4.52
N TYR A 72 17.61 3.12 4.39
CA TYR A 72 16.98 2.81 3.12
C TYR A 72 15.56 3.37 3.13
N THR A 73 15.27 4.25 2.20
CA THR A 73 13.94 4.89 2.06
C THR A 73 13.48 4.72 0.63
N LEU A 74 12.21 4.39 0.44
CA LEU A 74 11.58 4.41 -0.87
C LEU A 74 10.91 5.76 -1.11
N LYS A 75 11.09 6.32 -2.31
CA LYS A 75 10.32 7.46 -2.81
C LYS A 75 9.51 7.07 -4.03
N ILE A 76 8.33 7.65 -4.16
CA ILE A 76 7.40 7.52 -5.28
C ILE A 76 7.13 8.95 -5.77
N ASP A 77 7.55 9.26 -7.00
CA ASP A 77 7.47 10.61 -7.58
C ASP A 77 7.98 11.70 -6.63
N ASP A 78 9.18 11.46 -6.08
CA ASP A 78 9.89 12.27 -5.08
C ASP A 78 9.24 12.41 -3.69
N VAL A 79 8.06 11.83 -3.48
CA VAL A 79 7.40 11.73 -2.17
C VAL A 79 7.90 10.49 -1.43
N ILE A 80 8.27 10.63 -0.15
CA ILE A 80 8.67 9.47 0.66
C ILE A 80 7.51 8.49 0.84
N PHE A 81 7.81 7.19 0.87
CA PHE A 81 6.81 6.13 0.90
C PHE A 81 5.80 6.27 2.03
N GLU A 82 6.23 6.70 3.22
CA GLU A 82 5.33 6.90 4.36
C GLU A 82 4.24 7.94 4.05
N THR A 83 4.63 9.11 3.54
CA THR A 83 3.70 10.16 3.12
C THR A 83 2.82 9.71 1.95
N PHE A 84 3.39 8.98 0.99
CA PHE A 84 2.62 8.40 -0.12
C PHE A 84 1.55 7.44 0.42
N ARG A 85 1.93 6.47 1.24
CA ARG A 85 1.04 5.48 1.86
C ARG A 85 -0.06 6.13 2.68
N GLU A 86 0.27 7.13 3.50
CA GLU A 86 -0.73 7.90 4.24
C GLU A 86 -1.73 8.59 3.32
N SER A 87 -1.25 9.16 2.20
CA SER A 87 -2.13 9.76 1.20
C SER A 87 -3.07 8.72 0.54
N GLN A 88 -2.56 7.51 0.30
CA GLN A 88 -3.34 6.40 -0.23
C GLN A 88 -4.39 5.94 0.77
N ASN A 89 -4.04 5.72 2.04
CA ASN A 89 -4.98 5.31 3.09
C ASN A 89 -6.01 6.40 3.40
N ARG A 90 -5.64 7.67 3.26
CA ARG A 90 -6.58 8.79 3.39
C ARG A 90 -7.60 8.85 2.25
N ARG A 91 -7.22 8.44 1.03
CA ARG A 91 -8.10 8.46 -0.15
C ARG A 91 -8.88 7.17 -0.33
N TYR A 92 -8.26 6.04 -0.07
CA TYR A 92 -8.81 4.71 -0.35
C TYR A 92 -9.00 3.94 0.94
N ASP A 93 -10.17 3.31 1.08
CA ASP A 93 -10.36 2.23 2.04
C ASP A 93 -10.35 0.89 1.32
N ARG A 94 -9.74 -0.11 1.93
CA ARG A 94 -9.51 -1.44 1.33
C ARG A 94 -9.98 -2.55 2.24
N TRP A 95 -10.56 -3.57 1.63
CA TRP A 95 -10.98 -4.79 2.31
C TRP A 95 -10.65 -6.00 1.43
N GLU A 96 -10.43 -7.14 2.08
CA GLU A 96 -10.47 -8.44 1.43
C GLU A 96 -11.75 -9.14 1.86
N THR A 97 -12.48 -9.72 0.90
CA THR A 97 -13.69 -10.52 1.17
C THR A 97 -13.68 -11.77 0.30
N GLU A 98 -14.45 -12.78 0.68
CA GLU A 98 -14.63 -13.99 -0.10
C GLU A 98 -16.12 -14.19 -0.42
N THR A 99 -16.44 -14.29 -1.71
CA THR A 99 -17.80 -14.60 -2.16
C THR A 99 -17.75 -15.76 -3.14
N GLU A 100 -18.61 -16.76 -2.97
CA GLU A 100 -18.63 -17.97 -3.79
C GLU A 100 -17.25 -18.67 -3.89
N LYS A 101 -16.47 -18.67 -2.77
CA LYS A 101 -15.09 -19.19 -2.69
C LYS A 101 -14.06 -18.46 -3.57
N ILE A 102 -14.39 -17.27 -4.04
CA ILE A 102 -13.50 -16.40 -4.80
C ILE A 102 -13.16 -15.20 -3.92
N LYS A 103 -11.87 -14.92 -3.78
CA LYS A 103 -11.39 -13.74 -3.06
C LYS A 103 -11.52 -12.49 -3.91
N TYR A 104 -11.92 -11.40 -3.28
CA TYR A 104 -12.03 -10.08 -3.88
C TYR A 104 -11.31 -9.06 -3.00
N GLU A 105 -10.48 -8.24 -3.64
CA GLU A 105 -9.99 -6.99 -3.08
C GLU A 105 -11.00 -5.89 -3.42
N VAL A 106 -11.65 -5.36 -2.39
CA VAL A 106 -12.62 -4.28 -2.50
C VAL A 106 -11.95 -2.98 -2.13
N VAL A 107 -12.03 -1.99 -3.01
CA VAL A 107 -11.48 -0.66 -2.78
C VAL A 107 -12.55 0.40 -2.96
N PHE A 108 -12.66 1.28 -1.99
CA PHE A 108 -13.54 2.45 -2.02
C PHE A 108 -12.72 3.72 -2.14
N ASP A 109 -12.87 4.45 -3.25
CA ASP A 109 -12.28 5.77 -3.43
C ASP A 109 -13.19 6.81 -2.77
N LYS A 110 -12.76 7.35 -1.64
CA LYS A 110 -13.52 8.33 -0.85
C LYS A 110 -13.71 9.66 -1.58
N SER A 111 -12.92 9.95 -2.61
CA SER A 111 -12.98 11.22 -3.35
C SER A 111 -14.08 11.27 -4.39
N ASP A 112 -14.35 10.15 -5.09
CA ASP A 112 -15.38 10.06 -6.13
C ASP A 112 -16.47 9.03 -5.82
N LEU A 113 -16.42 8.44 -4.62
CA LEU A 113 -17.33 7.42 -4.10
C LEU A 113 -17.40 6.17 -4.97
N LYS A 114 -16.40 5.89 -5.81
CA LYS A 114 -16.39 4.68 -6.63
C LYS A 114 -15.95 3.48 -5.82
N VAL A 115 -16.66 2.37 -6.02
CA VAL A 115 -16.28 1.05 -5.50
C VAL A 115 -15.64 0.24 -6.63
N ARG A 116 -14.53 -0.43 -6.33
CA ARG A 116 -13.87 -1.38 -7.22
C ARG A 116 -13.78 -2.74 -6.55
N ALA A 117 -13.88 -3.80 -7.35
CA ALA A 117 -13.52 -5.15 -6.94
C ALA A 117 -12.53 -5.75 -7.93
N ASN A 118 -11.34 -6.16 -7.44
CA ASN A 118 -10.23 -6.65 -8.26
C ASN A 118 -9.95 -5.72 -9.47
N GLY A 119 -9.78 -4.43 -9.18
CA GLY A 119 -9.51 -3.38 -10.18
C GLY A 119 -10.71 -2.87 -10.99
N LYS A 120 -11.82 -3.64 -11.06
CA LYS A 120 -12.98 -3.28 -11.87
C LYS A 120 -13.96 -2.41 -11.11
N ILE A 121 -14.34 -1.27 -11.69
CA ILE A 121 -15.37 -0.38 -11.14
C ILE A 121 -16.71 -1.10 -11.11
N LEU A 122 -17.37 -1.08 -9.95
CA LEU A 122 -18.71 -1.60 -9.74
C LEU A 122 -19.74 -0.50 -9.87
N ARG A 123 -20.95 -0.88 -10.27
CA ARG A 123 -22.11 0.01 -10.17
C ARG A 123 -22.52 0.13 -8.70
N SER A 124 -22.53 1.36 -8.20
CA SER A 124 -22.93 1.69 -6.83
C SER A 124 -24.18 2.56 -6.80
N GLN A 125 -24.94 2.48 -5.71
CA GLN A 125 -26.01 3.40 -5.36
C GLN A 125 -25.69 4.05 -4.02
N HIS A 126 -25.73 5.38 -3.97
CA HIS A 126 -25.42 6.15 -2.77
C HIS A 126 -26.70 6.67 -2.14
N ARG A 127 -26.85 6.48 -0.83
CA ARG A 127 -27.95 6.99 -0.03
C ARG A 127 -27.37 7.80 1.13
N PHE A 128 -27.81 9.03 1.30
CA PHE A 128 -27.31 9.94 2.33
C PHE A 128 -28.44 10.21 3.32
N GLU A 129 -28.21 9.89 4.58
CA GLU A 129 -29.12 10.13 5.69
C GLU A 129 -28.44 11.08 6.70
N GLU A 130 -29.18 11.57 7.70
CA GLU A 130 -28.67 12.61 8.61
C GLU A 130 -27.39 12.24 9.36
N LYS A 131 -27.20 10.95 9.66
CA LYS A 131 -26.08 10.45 10.49
C LYS A 131 -25.13 9.50 9.77
N GLU A 132 -25.56 8.98 8.62
CA GLU A 132 -24.79 8.00 7.86
C GLU A 132 -24.98 8.16 6.35
N ALA A 133 -23.95 7.80 5.60
CA ALA A 133 -24.05 7.62 4.17
C ALA A 133 -23.82 6.15 3.84
N ILE A 134 -24.70 5.56 3.04
CA ILE A 134 -24.64 4.15 2.66
C ILE A 134 -24.39 4.04 1.17
N THR A 135 -23.34 3.31 0.80
CA THR A 135 -23.02 2.97 -0.59
C THR A 135 -23.33 1.50 -0.83
N TYR A 136 -24.38 1.20 -1.59
CA TYR A 136 -24.80 -0.16 -1.95
C TYR A 136 -24.16 -0.58 -3.27
N PHE A 137 -23.72 -1.84 -3.36
CA PHE A 137 -23.22 -2.46 -4.58
C PHE A 137 -23.32 -3.98 -4.47
N ASN A 138 -23.03 -4.69 -5.57
CA ASN A 138 -23.03 -6.15 -5.56
C ASN A 138 -21.70 -6.69 -6.09
N ILE A 139 -21.20 -7.75 -5.45
CA ILE A 139 -20.14 -8.60 -5.99
C ILE A 139 -20.80 -9.92 -6.37
N LYS A 140 -20.94 -10.16 -7.68
CA LYS A 140 -21.72 -11.29 -8.21
C LYS A 140 -23.15 -11.26 -7.64
N LYS A 141 -23.53 -12.29 -6.85
CA LYS A 141 -24.83 -12.41 -6.18
C LYS A 141 -24.81 -11.91 -4.73
N SER A 142 -23.64 -11.54 -4.20
CA SER A 142 -23.52 -11.06 -2.83
C SER A 142 -23.90 -9.60 -2.75
N GLN A 143 -24.77 -9.30 -1.79
CA GLN A 143 -25.19 -7.93 -1.51
C GLN A 143 -24.15 -7.28 -0.59
N CYS A 144 -23.62 -6.16 -1.03
CA CYS A 144 -22.58 -5.42 -0.33
C CYS A 144 -23.06 -4.00 -0.01
N HIS A 145 -22.59 -3.45 1.09
CA HIS A 145 -22.72 -2.03 1.34
C HIS A 145 -21.60 -1.51 2.23
N ILE A 146 -21.24 -0.25 2.01
CA ILE A 146 -20.32 0.49 2.88
C ILE A 146 -21.15 1.51 3.64
N ILE A 147 -21.05 1.50 4.97
CA ILE A 147 -21.63 2.51 5.84
C ILE A 147 -20.53 3.49 6.21
N ALA A 148 -20.77 4.76 5.96
CA ALA A 148 -19.91 5.88 6.32
C ALA A 148 -20.54 6.63 7.50
N VAL A 149 -19.86 6.64 8.65
CA VAL A 149 -20.33 7.34 9.85
C VAL A 149 -19.31 8.38 10.26
N SER A 150 -19.78 9.59 10.57
CA SER A 150 -18.90 10.61 11.17
C SER A 150 -18.41 10.12 12.53
N SER A 151 -17.09 10.08 12.72
CA SER A 151 -16.50 9.70 14.01
C SER A 151 -16.74 10.75 15.11
N GLY A 152 -17.22 11.95 14.75
CA GLY A 152 -17.33 13.09 15.66
C GLY A 152 -15.98 13.67 16.10
N MET A 153 -14.86 13.04 15.73
CA MET A 153 -13.50 13.50 16.04
C MET A 153 -12.82 14.01 14.78
N GLN A 154 -12.40 15.29 14.79
CA GLN A 154 -11.73 15.91 13.63
C GLN A 154 -10.52 15.12 13.12
N ARG A 155 -9.80 14.43 14.01
CA ARG A 155 -8.61 13.64 13.64
C ARG A 155 -8.93 12.31 12.95
N ILE A 156 -10.08 11.70 13.24
CA ILE A 156 -10.47 10.41 12.67
C ILE A 156 -11.35 10.62 11.44
N GLY A 157 -12.16 11.68 11.41
CA GLY A 157 -12.97 12.03 10.26
C GLY A 157 -14.16 11.08 10.09
N VAL A 158 -14.27 10.45 8.92
CA VAL A 158 -15.37 9.53 8.58
C VAL A 158 -14.83 8.10 8.61
N ILE A 159 -15.54 7.21 9.32
CA ILE A 159 -15.21 5.79 9.39
C ILE A 159 -16.08 5.06 8.37
N HIS A 160 -15.48 4.20 7.58
CA HIS A 160 -16.16 3.36 6.61
C HIS A 160 -16.11 1.89 7.03
N SER A 161 -17.27 1.24 7.01
CA SER A 161 -17.43 -0.17 7.35
C SER A 161 -18.05 -0.92 6.18
N LEU A 162 -17.33 -1.89 5.62
CA LEU A 162 -17.83 -2.76 4.56
C LEU A 162 -18.59 -3.95 5.15
N TYR A 163 -19.79 -4.19 4.64
CA TYR A 163 -20.58 -5.37 4.91
C TYR A 163 -20.80 -6.18 3.63
N VAL A 164 -20.54 -7.49 3.69
CA VAL A 164 -20.80 -8.45 2.61
C VAL A 164 -21.74 -9.53 3.15
N ASN A 165 -22.93 -9.67 2.56
CA ASN A 165 -23.97 -10.59 3.05
C ASN A 165 -24.25 -10.45 4.56
N ARG A 166 -24.23 -9.20 5.07
CA ARG A 166 -24.41 -8.81 6.48
C ARG A 166 -23.23 -9.11 7.41
N MET A 167 -22.10 -9.63 6.90
CA MET A 167 -20.88 -9.79 7.68
C MET A 167 -19.96 -8.57 7.50
N LEU A 168 -19.41 -8.06 8.61
CA LEU A 168 -18.45 -6.97 8.61
C LEU A 168 -17.08 -7.48 8.14
N GLU A 169 -16.49 -6.81 7.17
CA GLU A 169 -15.13 -7.09 6.70
C GLU A 169 -14.11 -6.19 7.39
N PRO A 170 -12.94 -6.73 7.79
CA PRO A 170 -11.90 -5.94 8.45
C PRO A 170 -11.25 -4.96 7.46
N LEU A 171 -11.17 -3.69 7.84
CA LEU A 171 -10.45 -2.67 7.07
C LEU A 171 -8.95 -3.01 7.06
N ILE A 172 -8.35 -3.00 5.87
CA ILE A 172 -6.91 -3.17 5.69
C ILE A 172 -6.23 -1.82 5.89
N ILE A 173 -5.29 -1.77 6.84
CA ILE A 173 -4.43 -0.63 7.08
C ILE A 173 -3.00 -1.04 6.76
N ASP A 174 -2.40 -0.40 5.76
CA ASP A 174 -1.00 -0.62 5.40
C ASP A 174 -0.08 0.02 6.46
N GLU A 175 0.54 -0.80 7.32
CA GLU A 175 1.41 -0.33 8.43
C GLU A 175 2.92 -0.53 8.18
N ALA A 176 3.31 -1.10 7.03
CA ALA A 176 4.71 -1.47 6.74
C ALA A 176 5.71 -0.31 6.92
N PRO A 177 6.89 -0.52 7.51
CA PRO A 177 7.85 0.55 7.76
C PRO A 177 8.30 1.21 6.46
N GLY A 178 8.29 2.56 6.43
CA GLY A 178 8.71 3.31 5.24
C GLY A 178 10.23 3.45 5.10
N THR A 179 10.94 3.32 6.22
CA THR A 179 12.39 3.43 6.29
C THR A 179 12.96 2.21 7.00
N PHE A 180 14.02 1.64 6.44
CA PHE A 180 14.77 0.52 7.01
C PHE A 180 16.15 0.99 7.42
N THR A 181 16.64 0.50 8.55
CA THR A 181 18.00 0.80 9.03
C THR A 181 18.80 -0.49 9.17
N SER A 182 20.10 -0.40 8.96
CA SER A 182 21.03 -1.52 9.15
C SER A 182 22.36 -1.03 9.68
N ARG A 183 23.02 -1.85 10.49
CA ARG A 183 24.33 -1.60 11.08
C ARG A 183 25.28 -2.74 10.72
N LEU A 184 26.44 -2.40 10.16
CA LEU A 184 27.53 -3.36 9.91
C LEU A 184 28.07 -3.94 11.23
N PRO A 185 28.41 -5.24 11.29
CA PRO A 185 28.99 -5.89 12.49
C PRO A 185 30.38 -5.36 12.84
N VAL A 186 30.79 -5.57 14.11
CA VAL A 186 32.14 -5.18 14.58
C VAL A 186 33.04 -6.36 14.24
N ASN A 187 34.12 -6.11 13.51
CA ASN A 187 35.17 -7.10 13.32
C ASN A 187 35.86 -7.43 14.64
#